data_AF-A0A444UW96-F1
#
_entry.id   AF-A0A444UW96-F1
#
_cell.length_a   1.000
_cell.length_b   1.000
_cell.length_c   1.000
_cell.angle_alpha   90.00
_cell.angle_beta   90.00
_cell.angle_gamma   90.00
#
_symmetry.space_group_name_H-M   'P 1'
#
loop_
_entity.id
_entity.type
_entity.pdbx_description
1 polymer ?
#
loop_
_entity_poly.entity_id
_entity_poly.type
_entity_poly.pdbx_seq_one_letter_code
_entity_poly.pdbx_strand_id
1 'polypeptide(L)'
;MLSVEGTVSFEPVVFSIHSGSEDSDEDSDSEFQVSVRLTEKEFCKSVESSGRSWEETYEILLNYHQKLMNRGDELNRDIVEKEEKLKQLKARKKYVDKIRSQIINTMRYTQRKMMQTSKAVLEKEKIIAEKQKYKEELMKHLEGVLMRSKVRNPNVHRVEASNAKCMRAGEALADR
;
A
#
# COMPACT_ATOMS: atom_id res chain seq x y z
N MET A 1 47.78 -26.28 41.60
CA MET A 1 46.35 -25.99 41.40
C MET A 1 45.79 -25.45 42.70
N LEU A 2 45.57 -24.14 42.80
CA LEU A 2 44.68 -23.52 43.78
C LEU A 2 44.05 -22.31 43.07
N SER A 3 42.88 -22.52 42.47
CA SER A 3 42.03 -21.45 41.95
C SER A 3 41.19 -20.93 43.11
N VAL A 4 41.39 -19.67 43.49
CA VAL A 4 40.52 -18.97 44.43
C VAL A 4 39.60 -18.07 43.61
N GLU A 5 38.39 -18.55 43.35
CA GLU A 5 37.30 -17.73 42.82
C GLU A 5 36.80 -16.82 43.95
N GLY A 6 37.36 -15.60 44.01
CA GLY A 6 36.86 -14.54 44.88
C GLY A 6 35.80 -13.72 44.14
N THR A 7 34.52 -13.97 44.42
CA THR A 7 33.42 -13.07 44.08
C THR A 7 33.53 -11.81 44.93
N VAL A 8 34.00 -10.72 44.33
CA VAL A 8 33.97 -9.39 44.96
C VAL A 8 32.54 -8.85 44.83
N SER A 9 31.77 -8.90 45.92
CA SER A 9 30.50 -8.16 45.99
C SER A 9 30.81 -6.71 46.34
N PHE A 10 30.74 -5.83 45.35
CA PHE A 10 30.63 -4.40 45.63
C PHE A 10 29.24 -4.15 46.22
N GLU A 11 29.18 -3.52 47.39
CA GLU A 11 27.93 -2.90 47.87
C GLU A 11 27.35 -2.02 46.75
N PRO A 12 26.01 -1.93 46.63
CA PRO A 12 25.39 -1.25 45.51
C PRO A 12 25.88 0.19 45.42
N VAL A 13 26.76 0.45 44.46
CA VAL A 13 27.11 1.80 44.03
C VAL A 13 25.81 2.45 43.61
N VAL A 14 25.38 3.45 44.36
CA VAL A 14 24.15 4.18 44.09
C VAL A 14 24.35 4.93 42.78
N PHE A 15 23.85 4.37 41.68
CA PHE A 15 23.79 5.03 40.38
C PHE A 15 22.80 6.19 40.50
N SER A 16 23.32 7.41 40.70
CA SER A 16 22.49 8.61 40.63
C SER A 16 22.38 9.05 39.18
N ILE A 17 21.37 8.56 38.49
CA ILE A 17 20.99 9.02 37.15
C ILE A 17 20.30 10.37 37.33
N HIS A 18 20.97 11.45 36.94
CA HIS A 18 20.37 12.78 36.90
C HIS A 18 19.88 12.99 35.46
N SER A 19 18.57 13.06 35.27
CA SER A 19 18.01 13.64 34.05
C SER A 19 18.33 15.13 34.07
N GLY A 20 19.10 15.61 33.09
CA GLY A 20 19.17 17.04 32.79
C GLY A 20 17.74 17.57 32.65
N SER A 21 17.49 18.69 33.32
CA SER A 21 16.20 19.36 33.51
C SER A 21 15.25 19.30 32.32
N GLU A 22 13.96 19.08 32.60
CA GLU A 22 12.82 19.06 31.66
C GLU A 22 12.48 20.42 31.01
N ASP A 23 13.38 21.41 31.06
CA ASP A 23 13.16 22.76 30.55
C ASP A 23 14.21 23.11 29.48
N SER A 24 14.16 22.45 28.33
CA SER A 24 14.70 23.04 27.10
C SER A 24 14.08 22.41 25.87
N ASP A 25 13.58 23.31 25.02
CA ASP A 25 12.94 23.10 23.74
C ASP A 25 13.66 22.09 22.83
N GLU A 26 12.87 21.57 21.89
CA GLU A 26 13.25 20.67 20.79
C GLU A 26 14.70 20.87 20.32
N ASP A 27 15.48 19.78 20.30
CA ASP A 27 16.90 19.65 19.87
C ASP A 27 17.97 19.44 20.97
N SER A 28 17.62 19.07 22.20
CA SER A 28 18.64 18.68 23.19
C SER A 28 18.96 17.19 23.15
N ASP A 29 20.12 16.84 22.58
CA ASP A 29 20.79 15.54 22.76
C ASP A 29 20.85 15.24 24.27
N SER A 30 20.04 14.29 24.72
CA SER A 30 19.92 13.94 26.13
C SER A 30 21.14 13.12 26.54
N GLU A 31 22.25 13.78 26.89
CA GLU A 31 23.42 13.11 27.45
C GLU A 31 23.10 12.54 28.84
N PHE A 32 22.91 11.22 28.89
CA PHE A 32 22.87 10.48 30.15
C PHE A 32 24.28 10.42 30.75
N GLN A 33 24.57 11.29 31.73
CA GLN A 33 25.85 11.28 32.42
C GLN A 33 25.79 10.30 33.61
N VAL A 34 26.50 9.17 33.50
CA VAL A 34 26.67 8.23 34.62
C VAL A 34 27.93 8.63 35.39
N SER A 35 27.76 9.27 36.55
CA SER A 35 28.89 9.60 37.44
C SER A 35 29.01 8.57 38.57
N VAL A 36 30.11 7.82 38.60
CA VAL A 36 30.52 7.03 39.78
C VAL A 36 31.39 7.94 40.65
N ARG A 37 30.86 8.43 41.77
CA ARG A 37 31.66 9.12 42.79
C ARG A 37 31.92 8.17 43.94
N LEU A 38 33.06 7.49 43.89
CA LEU A 38 33.72 7.05 45.12
C LEU A 38 34.60 8.22 45.57
N THR A 39 34.44 8.68 46.81
CA THR A 39 35.44 9.60 47.35
C THR A 39 36.76 8.84 47.51
N GLU A 40 37.89 9.51 47.30
CA GLU A 40 39.23 8.91 47.39
C GLU A 40 39.42 8.11 48.70
N LYS A 41 38.83 8.60 49.80
CA LYS A 41 38.78 7.94 51.11
C LYS A 41 38.01 6.62 51.15
N GLU A 42 36.88 6.52 50.45
CA GLU A 42 36.04 5.30 50.41
C GLU A 42 36.68 4.24 49.52
N PHE A 43 37.31 4.67 48.43
CA PHE A 43 38.04 3.78 47.54
C PHE A 43 39.29 3.18 48.22
N CYS A 44 40.10 3.99 48.92
CA CYS A 44 41.25 3.47 49.68
C CYS A 44 40.86 2.46 50.77
N LYS A 45 39.77 2.71 51.52
CA LYS A 45 39.26 1.74 52.51
C LYS A 45 38.78 0.43 51.88
N SER A 46 38.11 0.51 50.73
CA SER A 46 37.69 -0.68 49.99
C SER A 46 38.88 -1.50 49.52
N VAL A 47 39.94 -0.86 49.02
CA VAL A 47 41.19 -1.51 48.61
C VAL A 47 41.87 -2.19 49.80
N GLU A 48 42.04 -1.48 50.91
CA GLU A 48 42.63 -2.01 52.16
C GLU A 48 41.89 -3.25 52.69
N SER A 49 40.55 -3.26 52.57
CA SER A 49 39.71 -4.39 53.00
C SER A 49 39.74 -5.60 52.06
N SER A 50 40.19 -5.41 50.82
CA SER A 50 40.18 -6.45 49.77
C SER A 50 41.38 -7.38 49.81
N GLY A 51 42.41 -7.03 50.59
CA GLY A 51 43.69 -7.77 50.64
C GLY A 51 44.52 -7.67 49.36
N ARG A 52 44.09 -6.87 48.37
CA ARG A 52 44.82 -6.58 47.13
C ARG A 52 45.67 -5.33 47.27
N SER A 53 46.73 -5.25 46.48
CA SER A 53 47.52 -4.02 46.42
C SER A 53 46.73 -2.90 45.73
N TRP A 54 47.15 -1.66 45.99
CA TRP A 54 46.57 -0.50 45.32
C TRP A 54 46.73 -0.57 43.80
N GLU A 55 47.89 -1.02 43.35
CA GLU A 55 48.21 -1.23 41.94
C GLU A 55 47.29 -2.26 41.30
N GLU A 56 47.06 -3.40 41.96
CA GLU A 56 46.15 -4.45 41.46
C GLU A 56 44.71 -3.94 41.32
N THR A 57 44.25 -3.14 42.27
CA THR A 57 42.87 -2.60 42.20
C THR A 57 42.75 -1.51 41.13
N TYR A 58 43.78 -0.68 40.97
CA TYR A 58 43.83 0.35 39.94
C TYR A 58 43.84 -0.25 38.52
N GLU A 59 44.61 -1.33 38.29
CA GLU A 59 44.60 -2.05 37.01
C GLU A 59 43.24 -2.67 36.66
N ILE A 60 42.53 -3.20 37.66
CA ILE A 60 41.17 -3.75 37.47
C ILE A 60 40.21 -2.65 37.04
N LEU A 61 40.25 -1.48 37.70
CA LEU A 61 39.41 -0.35 37.35
C LEU A 61 39.71 0.18 35.95
N LEU A 62 40.99 0.32 35.59
CA LEU A 62 41.38 0.74 34.24
C LEU A 62 40.87 -0.25 33.19
N ASN A 63 41.03 -1.55 33.42
CA ASN A 63 40.50 -2.58 32.53
C ASN A 63 38.97 -2.55 32.41
N TYR A 64 38.26 -2.31 33.52
CA TYR A 64 36.80 -2.22 33.51
C TYR A 64 36.32 -0.96 32.80
N HIS A 65 36.96 0.18 33.04
CA HIS A 65 36.67 1.44 32.36
C HIS A 65 36.91 1.32 30.85
N GLN A 66 38.03 0.73 30.43
CA GLN A 66 38.31 0.49 29.02
C GLN A 66 37.25 -0.42 28.36
N LYS A 67 36.82 -1.49 29.05
CA LYS A 67 35.75 -2.36 28.56
C LYS A 67 34.41 -1.62 28.41
N LEU A 68 34.07 -0.76 29.37
CA LEU A 68 32.85 0.06 29.29
C LEU A 68 32.90 1.04 28.11
N MET A 69 34.03 1.73 27.92
CA MET A 69 34.22 2.65 26.79
C MET A 69 34.10 1.93 25.45
N ASN A 70 34.80 0.79 25.29
CA ASN A 70 34.73 -0.01 24.07
C ASN A 70 33.29 -0.50 23.79
N ARG A 71 32.56 -0.88 24.85
CA ARG A 71 31.16 -1.31 24.72
C ARG A 71 30.24 -0.16 24.35
N GLY A 72 30.49 1.04 24.88
CA GLY A 72 29.79 2.27 24.49
C GLY A 72 29.96 2.57 23.00
N ASP A 73 31.19 2.46 22.50
CA ASP A 73 31.50 2.69 21.07
C ASP A 73 30.84 1.67 20.14
N GLU A 74 30.77 0.40 20.56
CA GLU A 74 30.03 -0.64 19.84
C GLU A 74 28.53 -0.33 19.77
N LEU A 75 27.92 0.03 20.91
CA LEU A 75 26.49 0.35 20.98
C LEU A 75 26.15 1.59 20.15
N ASN A 76 26.99 2.63 20.18
CA ASN A 76 26.79 3.81 19.37
C ASN A 76 26.83 3.48 17.86
N ARG A 77 27.75 2.63 17.43
CA ARG A 77 27.79 2.18 16.03
C ARG A 77 26.53 1.40 15.65
N ASP A 78 26.06 0.51 16.52
CA ASP A 78 24.82 -0.23 16.30
C ASP A 78 23.61 0.71 16.20
N ILE A 79 23.50 1.72 17.07
CA ILE A 79 22.42 2.71 17.06
C ILE A 79 22.40 3.44 15.71
N VAL A 80 23.54 3.99 15.29
CA VAL A 80 23.66 4.71 14.01
C VAL A 80 23.27 3.81 12.83
N GLU A 81 23.72 2.55 12.80
CA GLU A 81 23.36 1.61 11.74
C GLU A 81 21.84 1.34 11.70
N LYS A 82 21.21 1.20 12.88
CA LYS A 82 19.76 0.95 12.98
C LYS A 82 18.95 2.17 12.57
N GLU A 83 19.39 3.37 12.93
CA GLU A 83 18.75 4.62 12.52
C GLU A 83 18.77 4.81 11.00
N GLU A 84 19.90 4.50 10.37
CA GLU A 84 20.01 4.57 8.91
C GLU A 84 19.09 3.55 8.23
N LYS A 85 19.06 2.30 8.71
CA LYS A 85 18.11 1.28 8.24
C LYS A 85 16.66 1.73 8.42
N LEU A 86 16.32 2.37 9.54
CA LEU A 86 14.98 2.89 9.79
C LEU A 86 14.61 4.00 8.80
N LYS A 87 15.55 4.90 8.48
CA LYS A 87 15.36 5.95 7.48
C LYS A 87 15.09 5.37 6.09
N GLN A 88 15.84 4.35 5.69
CA GLN A 88 15.63 3.64 4.41
C GLN A 88 14.26 2.93 4.37
N LEU A 89 13.85 2.28 5.47
CA LEU A 89 12.54 1.62 5.57
C LEU A 89 11.38 2.62 5.51
N LYS A 90 11.50 3.78 6.19
CA LYS A 90 10.50 4.87 6.10
C LYS A 90 10.35 5.38 4.67
N ALA A 91 11.46 5.56 3.94
CA ALA A 91 11.43 5.97 2.54
C ALA A 91 10.75 4.92 1.64
N ARG A 92 11.06 3.63 1.83
CA ARG A 92 10.40 2.52 1.11
C ARG A 92 8.91 2.46 1.39
N LYS A 93 8.49 2.61 2.65
CA LYS A 93 7.07 2.64 3.03
C LYS A 93 6.32 3.76 2.31
N LYS A 94 6.88 4.98 2.29
CA LYS A 94 6.29 6.13 1.57
C LYS A 94 6.10 5.86 0.07
N TYR A 95 7.06 5.17 -0.56
CA TYR A 95 6.94 4.77 -1.97
C TYR A 95 5.82 3.76 -2.20
N VAL A 96 5.73 2.73 -1.34
CA VAL A 96 4.65 1.74 -1.40
C VAL A 96 3.28 2.38 -1.21
N ASP A 97 3.14 3.31 -0.26
CA ASP A 97 1.88 4.01 -0.02
C ASP A 97 1.47 4.91 -1.22
N LYS A 98 2.46 5.49 -1.92
CA LYS A 98 2.22 6.22 -3.18
C LYS A 98 1.67 5.29 -4.27
N ILE A 99 2.28 4.11 -4.46
CA ILE A 99 1.81 3.11 -5.43
C ILE A 99 0.40 2.65 -5.06
N ARG A 100 0.15 2.30 -3.80
CA ARG A 100 -1.16 1.88 -3.32
C ARG A 100 -2.24 2.91 -3.65
N SER A 101 -1.95 4.18 -3.40
CA SER A 101 -2.86 5.29 -3.71
C SER A 101 -3.14 5.42 -5.22
N GLN A 102 -2.12 5.26 -6.05
CA GLN A 102 -2.28 5.27 -7.51
C GLN A 102 -3.16 4.11 -7.99
N ILE A 103 -2.94 2.89 -7.49
CA ILE A 103 -3.74 1.71 -7.83
C ILE A 103 -5.21 1.93 -7.46
N ILE A 104 -5.49 2.40 -6.24
CA ILE A 104 -6.86 2.67 -5.79
C ILE A 104 -7.56 3.69 -6.69
N ASN A 105 -6.86 4.76 -7.08
CA ASN A 105 -7.42 5.78 -7.96
C ASN A 105 -7.73 5.23 -9.36
N THR A 106 -6.84 4.41 -9.92
CA THR A 106 -7.06 3.74 -11.20
C THR A 106 -8.24 2.78 -11.14
N MET A 107 -8.34 1.96 -10.08
CA MET A 107 -9.48 1.05 -9.90
C MET A 107 -10.81 1.80 -9.84
N ARG A 108 -10.89 2.89 -9.06
CA ARG A 108 -12.08 3.74 -8.98
C ARG A 108 -12.45 4.39 -10.32
N TYR A 109 -11.45 4.78 -11.10
CA TYR A 109 -11.68 5.33 -12.44
C TYR A 109 -12.24 4.27 -13.39
N THR A 110 -11.63 3.09 -13.43
CA THR A 110 -12.08 1.97 -14.26
C THR A 110 -13.48 1.52 -13.88
N GLN A 111 -13.79 1.38 -12.59
CA GLN A 111 -15.15 1.05 -12.12
C GLN A 111 -16.19 2.07 -12.59
N ARG A 112 -15.90 3.38 -12.49
CA ARG A 112 -16.81 4.43 -12.97
C ARG A 112 -17.04 4.33 -14.49
N LYS A 113 -15.98 4.11 -15.27
CA LYS A 113 -16.10 3.91 -16.72
C LYS A 113 -16.94 2.68 -17.06
N MET A 114 -16.72 1.56 -16.40
CA MET A 114 -17.52 0.34 -16.63
C MET A 114 -19.00 0.55 -16.33
N MET A 115 -19.32 1.28 -15.25
CA MET A 115 -20.71 1.60 -14.92
C MET A 115 -21.36 2.49 -15.99
N GLN A 116 -20.64 3.48 -16.52
CA GLN A 116 -21.12 4.32 -17.61
C GLN A 116 -21.37 3.52 -18.89
N THR A 117 -20.45 2.63 -19.26
CA THR A 117 -20.63 1.78 -20.45
C THR A 117 -21.78 0.80 -20.25
N SER A 118 -21.93 0.22 -19.06
CA SER A 118 -23.06 -0.67 -18.74
C SER A 118 -24.42 0.04 -18.86
N LYS A 119 -24.54 1.28 -18.36
CA LYS A 119 -25.75 2.09 -18.55
C LYS A 119 -26.06 2.34 -20.02
N ALA A 120 -25.04 2.67 -20.82
CA ALA A 120 -25.21 2.91 -22.25
C ALA A 120 -25.63 1.64 -23.02
N VAL A 121 -25.12 0.47 -22.61
CA VAL A 121 -25.53 -0.82 -23.19
C VAL A 121 -26.99 -1.11 -22.86
N LEU A 122 -27.39 -0.99 -21.59
CA LEU A 122 -28.77 -1.22 -21.16
C LEU A 122 -29.77 -0.30 -21.88
N GLU A 123 -29.42 0.97 -22.10
CA GLU A 123 -30.28 1.90 -22.84
C GLU A 123 -30.44 1.47 -24.31
N LYS A 124 -29.35 1.02 -24.96
CA LYS A 124 -29.42 0.49 -26.32
C LYS A 124 -30.24 -0.79 -26.40
N GLU A 125 -30.09 -1.71 -25.44
CA GLU A 125 -30.88 -2.94 -25.36
C GLU A 125 -32.37 -2.64 -25.22
N LYS A 126 -32.73 -1.65 -24.40
CA LYS A 126 -34.11 -1.17 -24.25
C LYS A 126 -34.68 -0.65 -25.58
N ILE A 127 -33.94 0.21 -26.27
CA ILE A 127 -34.35 0.74 -27.59
C ILE A 127 -34.52 -0.40 -28.61
N ILE A 128 -33.63 -1.40 -28.60
CA ILE A 128 -33.74 -2.56 -29.50
C ILE A 128 -35.02 -3.35 -29.20
N ALA A 129 -35.30 -3.62 -27.92
CA ALA A 129 -36.51 -4.34 -27.51
C ALA A 129 -37.80 -3.57 -27.89
N GLU A 130 -37.83 -2.26 -27.69
CA GLU A 130 -38.95 -1.41 -28.10
C GLU A 130 -39.16 -1.43 -29.62
N LYS A 131 -38.08 -1.35 -30.41
CA LYS A 131 -38.15 -1.45 -31.87
C LYS A 131 -38.60 -2.82 -32.36
N GLN A 132 -38.18 -3.90 -31.70
CA GLN A 132 -38.62 -5.25 -32.02
C GLN A 132 -40.12 -5.41 -31.75
N LYS A 133 -40.59 -4.95 -30.58
CA LYS A 133 -42.02 -4.94 -30.24
C LYS A 133 -42.84 -4.15 -31.26
N TYR A 134 -42.41 -2.93 -31.62
CA TYR A 134 -43.10 -2.13 -32.62
C TYR A 134 -43.13 -2.80 -33.99
N LYS A 135 -42.03 -3.46 -34.40
CA LYS A 135 -41.97 -4.24 -35.64
C LYS A 135 -43.00 -5.38 -35.63
N GLU A 136 -43.11 -6.13 -34.54
CA GLU A 136 -44.09 -7.21 -34.40
C GLU A 136 -45.53 -6.70 -34.45
N GLU A 137 -45.82 -5.60 -33.76
CA GLU A 137 -47.14 -4.96 -33.79
C GLU A 137 -47.49 -4.47 -35.20
N LEU A 138 -46.54 -3.86 -35.90
CA LEU A 138 -46.72 -3.40 -37.28
C LEU A 138 -46.94 -4.58 -38.24
N MET A 139 -46.17 -5.65 -38.11
CA MET A 139 -46.35 -6.87 -38.91
C MET A 139 -47.74 -7.46 -38.70
N LYS A 140 -48.17 -7.61 -37.44
CA LYS A 140 -49.50 -8.11 -37.10
C LYS A 140 -50.61 -7.21 -37.64
N HIS A 141 -50.44 -5.89 -37.57
CA HIS A 141 -51.38 -4.94 -38.14
C HIS A 141 -51.48 -5.09 -39.66
N LEU A 142 -50.33 -5.14 -40.35
CA LEU A 142 -50.25 -5.32 -41.79
C LEU A 142 -50.87 -6.65 -42.22
N GLU A 143 -50.56 -7.76 -41.56
CA GLU A 143 -51.20 -9.06 -41.81
C GLU A 143 -52.72 -8.97 -41.66
N GLY A 144 -53.22 -8.31 -40.61
CA GLY A 144 -54.66 -8.08 -40.44
C GLY A 144 -55.28 -7.26 -41.57
N VAL A 145 -54.60 -6.21 -42.03
CA VAL A 145 -55.04 -5.39 -43.18
C VAL A 145 -55.00 -6.20 -44.48
N LEU A 146 -53.94 -6.98 -44.71
CA LEU A 146 -53.79 -7.85 -45.88
C LEU A 146 -54.91 -8.88 -45.93
N MET A 147 -55.25 -9.53 -44.81
CA MET A 147 -56.34 -10.50 -44.76
C MET A 147 -57.70 -9.84 -45.08
N ARG A 148 -57.98 -8.67 -44.50
CA ARG A 148 -59.23 -7.94 -44.82
C ARG A 148 -59.29 -7.47 -46.27
N SER A 149 -58.18 -7.00 -46.83
CA SER A 149 -58.13 -6.52 -48.21
C SER A 149 -58.17 -7.66 -49.23
N LYS A 150 -57.56 -8.83 -48.95
CA LYS A 150 -57.72 -10.05 -49.77
C LYS A 150 -59.19 -10.48 -49.90
N VAL A 151 -59.98 -10.31 -48.86
CA VAL A 151 -61.42 -10.63 -48.87
C VAL A 151 -62.25 -9.55 -49.57
N ARG A 152 -61.96 -8.26 -49.33
CA ARG A 152 -62.78 -7.14 -49.83
C ARG A 152 -62.44 -6.69 -51.26
N ASN A 153 -61.17 -6.74 -51.66
CA ASN A 153 -60.72 -6.37 -52.99
C ASN A 153 -59.43 -7.15 -53.34
N PRO A 154 -59.53 -8.42 -53.76
CA PRO A 154 -58.38 -9.29 -54.01
C PRO A 154 -57.44 -8.78 -55.11
N ASN A 155 -57.94 -7.95 -56.02
CA ASN A 155 -57.15 -7.39 -57.12
C ASN A 155 -56.10 -6.37 -56.67
N VAL A 156 -56.20 -5.81 -55.46
CA VAL A 156 -55.22 -4.85 -54.90
C VAL A 156 -53.86 -5.51 -54.62
N HIS A 157 -53.84 -6.84 -54.40
CA HIS A 157 -52.62 -7.62 -54.17
C HIS A 157 -52.06 -8.24 -55.46
N ARG A 158 -52.70 -7.98 -56.60
CA ARG A 158 -52.22 -8.44 -57.89
C ARG A 158 -51.03 -7.55 -58.26
N VAL A 159 -49.85 -7.93 -57.75
CA VAL A 159 -48.57 -7.43 -58.28
C VAL A 159 -48.58 -7.83 -59.75
N GLU A 160 -48.87 -6.85 -60.58
CA GLU A 160 -49.27 -7.12 -61.94
C GLU A 160 -48.21 -7.96 -62.65
N ALA A 161 -48.66 -8.93 -63.44
CA ALA A 161 -47.89 -9.53 -64.52
C ALA A 161 -47.35 -8.47 -65.54
N SER A 162 -47.58 -7.17 -65.28
CA SER A 162 -46.99 -6.00 -65.92
C SER A 162 -45.46 -5.95 -65.76
N ASN A 163 -44.87 -6.36 -64.64
CA ASN A 163 -43.40 -6.41 -64.52
C ASN A 163 -42.80 -7.49 -65.45
N ALA A 164 -43.44 -8.65 -65.57
CA ALA A 164 -42.99 -9.72 -66.48
C ALA A 164 -43.26 -9.41 -67.97
N LYS A 165 -44.19 -8.49 -68.27
CA LYS A 165 -44.40 -7.95 -69.63
C LYS A 165 -43.43 -6.80 -69.95
N CYS A 166 -43.13 -5.92 -68.99
CA CYS A 166 -42.12 -4.86 -69.14
C CYS A 166 -40.71 -5.42 -69.31
N MET A 167 -40.33 -6.45 -68.55
CA MET A 167 -39.01 -7.09 -68.71
C MET A 167 -38.88 -7.77 -70.09
N ARG A 168 -39.91 -8.49 -70.56
CA ARG A 168 -39.92 -9.11 -71.90
C ARG A 168 -39.95 -8.10 -73.06
N ALA A 169 -40.60 -6.95 -72.87
CA ALA A 169 -40.57 -5.86 -73.84
C ALA A 169 -39.21 -5.14 -73.88
N GLY A 170 -38.52 -5.04 -72.74
CA GLY A 170 -37.15 -4.51 -72.66
C GLY A 170 -36.12 -5.41 -73.33
N GLU A 171 -36.21 -6.73 -73.15
CA GLU A 171 -35.33 -7.71 -73.82
C GLU A 171 -35.51 -7.69 -75.35
N ALA A 172 -36.75 -7.62 -75.84
CA ALA A 172 -37.04 -7.56 -77.28
C ALA A 172 -36.58 -6.25 -77.97
N LEU A 173 -36.35 -5.18 -77.21
CA LEU A 173 -35.80 -3.91 -77.71
C LEU A 173 -34.27 -3.85 -77.66
N ALA A 174 -33.63 -4.69 -76.83
CA ALA A 174 -32.17 -4.77 -76.72
C ALA A 174 -31.55 -5.69 -77.81
N ASP A 175 -32.34 -6.59 -78.40
CA ASP A 175 -31.93 -7.50 -79.48
C ASP A 175 -32.13 -6.93 -80.91
N ARG A 176 -32.40 -5.62 -81.04
CA ARG A 176 -32.45 -4.88 -82.32
C ARG A 176 -31.31 -3.87 -82.40
#